data_AF-A0A967PWU2-F1
#
_entry.id   AF-A0A967PWU2-F1
#
_cell.length_a   1.000
_cell.length_b   1.000
_cell.length_c   1.000
_cell.angle_alpha   90.00
_cell.angle_beta   90.00
_cell.angle_gamma   90.00
#
_symmetry.space_group_name_H-M   'P 1'
#
loop_
_entity.id
_entity.type
_entity.pdbx_description
1 polymer ?
#
loop_
_entity_poly.entity_id
_entity_poly.type
_entity_poly.pdbx_seq_one_letter_code
_entity_poly.pdbx_strand_id
1 'polypeptide(L)' 'EVESLAERLMREKSVAIDLEMDALHSYREKICLAQVSTSSETVIVDPLAGGDLEPLAPVFAAGDIRKIFHAVDYDL' A
#
# COMPACT_ATOMS: atom_id res chain seq x y z
N GLU A 1 -11.24 7.36 -4.18
CA GLU A 1 -11.43 6.06 -3.48
C GLU A 1 -10.27 5.74 -2.53
N VAL A 2 -9.01 5.88 -2.98
CA VAL A 2 -7.83 5.65 -2.12
C VAL A 2 -7.76 6.62 -0.93
N GLU A 3 -8.19 7.87 -1.08
CA GLU A 3 -8.31 8.80 0.05
C GLU A 3 -9.22 8.26 1.17
N SER A 4 -10.40 7.74 0.82
CA SER A 4 -11.32 7.14 1.78
C SER A 4 -10.77 5.85 2.39
N LEU A 5 -9.95 5.09 1.65
CA LEU A 5 -9.17 4.00 2.22
C LEU A 5 -8.18 4.54 3.26
N ALA A 6 -7.37 5.55 2.93
CA ALA A 6 -6.39 6.13 3.84
C ALA A 6 -7.04 6.62 5.15
N GLU A 7 -8.18 7.31 5.08
CA GLU A 7 -8.94 7.75 6.26
C GLU A 7 -9.37 6.60 7.18
N ARG A 8 -9.70 5.44 6.60
CA ARG A 8 -10.05 4.24 7.37
C ARG A 8 -8.81 3.61 7.99
N LEU A 9 -7.73 3.48 7.22
CA LEU A 9 -6.46 2.91 7.70
C LEU A 9 -5.84 3.74 8.83
N MET A 10 -6.03 5.05 8.84
CA MET A 10 -5.59 5.93 9.93
C MET A 10 -6.23 5.62 11.29
N ARG A 11 -7.28 4.78 11.33
CA ARG A 11 -7.95 4.35 12.57
C ARG A 11 -7.52 2.95 13.02
N GLU A 12 -6.71 2.27 12.22
CA GLU A 12 -6.25 0.92 12.49
C GLU A 12 -4.97 0.92 13.34
N LYS A 13 -4.81 -0.11 14.18
CA LYS A 13 -3.58 -0.29 14.96
C LYS A 13 -2.46 -0.95 14.16
N SER A 14 -2.83 -1.69 13.12
CA SER A 14 -1.90 -2.42 12.27
C SER A 14 -2.45 -2.56 10.87
N VAL A 15 -1.59 -2.37 9.88
CA VAL A 15 -1.90 -2.51 8.46
C VAL A 15 -0.82 -3.40 7.84
N ALA A 16 -1.24 -4.42 7.09
CA ALA A 16 -0.35 -5.21 6.26
C ALA A 16 -0.34 -4.64 4.83
N ILE A 17 0.85 -4.53 4.25
CA ILE A 17 1.06 -4.01 2.90
C ILE A 17 1.98 -4.97 2.14
N ASP A 18 1.66 -5.18 0.87
CA ASP A 18 2.46 -5.93 -0.10
C ASP A 18 2.33 -5.22 -1.46
N LEU A 19 3.39 -5.22 -2.27
CA LEU A 19 3.40 -4.61 -3.60
C LEU A 19 3.74 -5.66 -4.67
N GLU A 20 3.03 -5.58 -5.80
CA GLU A 20 3.41 -6.33 -7.00
C GLU A 20 4.04 -5.39 -8.00
N MET A 21 5.20 -5.76 -8.53
CA MET A 21 5.98 -4.92 -9.44
C MET A 21 6.37 -5.64 -10.72
N ASP A 22 6.50 -4.89 -11.81
CA ASP A 22 7.06 -5.40 -13.07
C ASP A 22 8.49 -4.85 -13.29
N ALA A 23 9.46 -5.76 -13.24
CA ALA A 23 10.87 -5.51 -13.48
C ALA A 23 11.36 -6.01 -14.86
N LEU A 24 10.56 -6.77 -15.62
CA LEU A 24 11.03 -7.47 -16.82
C LEU A 24 11.12 -6.54 -18.05
N HIS A 25 10.33 -5.46 -18.07
CA HIS A 25 10.26 -4.53 -19.22
C HIS A 25 10.33 -3.05 -18.83
N SER A 26 10.78 -2.73 -17.62
CA SER A 26 10.84 -1.35 -17.14
C SER A 26 12.21 -0.98 -16.59
N TYR A 27 12.80 0.09 -17.14
CA TYR A 27 14.08 0.64 -16.65
C TYR A 27 13.98 1.21 -15.23
N ARG A 28 12.77 1.59 -14.81
CA ARG A 28 12.40 1.85 -13.41
C ARG A 28 11.27 0.90 -13.06
N GLU A 29 11.40 0.18 -11.96
CA GLU A 29 10.35 -0.70 -11.44
C GLU A 29 9.02 0.06 -11.36
N LYS A 30 7.96 -0.57 -11.87
CA LYS A 30 6.61 -0.02 -11.82
C LYS A 30 5.80 -0.86 -10.86
N ILE A 31 5.13 -0.19 -9.93
CA ILE A 31 4.13 -0.81 -9.07
C ILE A 31 2.89 -1.09 -9.94
N CYS A 32 2.58 -2.37 -10.07
CA CYS A 32 1.42 -2.87 -10.81
C CYS A 32 0.21 -3.06 -9.90
N LEU A 33 0.44 -3.33 -8.61
CA LEU A 33 -0.59 -3.54 -7.62
C LEU A 33 -0.09 -3.18 -6.23
N ALA A 34 -0.98 -2.69 -5.38
CA ALA A 34 -0.75 -2.61 -3.94
C ALA A 34 -1.88 -3.32 -3.20
N GLN A 35 -1.50 -4.29 -2.36
CA GLN A 35 -2.41 -5.01 -1.48
C GLN A 35 -2.35 -4.39 -0.09
N VAL A 36 -3.51 -4.06 0.47
CA VAL A 36 -3.61 -3.49 1.82
C VAL A 36 -4.62 -4.29 2.62
N SER A 37 -4.19 -4.85 3.75
CA SER A 37 -5.04 -5.64 4.64
C SER A 37 -5.06 -5.10 6.05
N THR A 38 -6.25 -5.09 6.64
CA THR A 38 -6.49 -4.83 8.07
C THR A 38 -7.05 -6.10 8.71
N SER A 39 -7.46 -6.04 9.97
CA SER A 39 -8.20 -7.16 10.60
C SER A 39 -9.63 -7.34 10.06
N SER A 40 -10.19 -6.34 9.39
CA SER A 40 -11.59 -6.29 8.98
C SER A 40 -11.79 -6.40 7.47
N GLU A 41 -10.80 -6.00 6.68
CA GLU A 41 -10.91 -5.97 5.22
C GLU A 41 -9.56 -6.19 4.52
N THR A 42 -9.65 -6.44 3.21
CA THR A 42 -8.51 -6.46 2.31
C THR A 42 -8.91 -5.72 1.04
N VAL A 43 -8.07 -4.77 0.65
CA VAL A 43 -8.29 -3.87 -0.47
C VAL A 43 -7.12 -3.98 -1.42
N ILE A 44 -7.44 -3.95 -2.71
CA ILE A 44 -6.48 -3.93 -3.79
C ILE A 44 -6.55 -2.55 -4.42
N VAL A 45 -5.40 -1.87 -4.49
CA VAL A 45 -5.26 -0.64 -5.26
C VAL A 45 -4.51 -0.97 -6.54
N ASP A 46 -5.06 -0.56 -7.66
CA ASP A 46 -4.49 -0.75 -9.00
C ASP A 46 -3.94 0.60 -9.51
N PRO A 47 -2.62 0.84 -9.43
CA PRO A 47 -2.00 2.05 -9.96
C PRO A 47 -2.09 2.16 -11.49
N LEU A 48 -2.18 1.04 -12.20
CA LEU A 48 -2.28 1.02 -13.67
C LEU A 48 -3.65 1.50 -14.14
N ALA A 49 -4.69 1.26 -13.34
CA ALA A 49 -6.05 1.78 -13.56
C ALA A 49 -6.27 3.21 -13.02
N GLY A 50 -5.22 3.89 -12.53
CA GLY A 50 -5.29 5.25 -11.99
C GLY A 50 -5.52 5.34 -10.49
N GLY A 51 -5.32 4.25 -9.74
CA GLY A 51 -5.31 4.26 -8.28
C GLY A 51 -4.07 4.94 -7.72
N ASP A 52 -4.20 6.23 -7.39
CA ASP A 52 -3.13 7.01 -6.77
C ASP A 52 -2.84 6.54 -5.33
N LEU A 53 -1.57 6.23 -5.05
CA LEU A 53 -1.10 5.76 -3.75
C LEU A 53 -0.63 6.90 -2.83
N GLU A 54 -0.45 8.12 -3.34
CA GLU A 54 -0.03 9.27 -2.53
C GLU A 54 -0.87 9.48 -1.25
N PRO A 55 -2.21 9.29 -1.27
CA PRO A 55 -3.03 9.42 -0.07
C PRO A 55 -2.67 8.44 1.06
N LEU A 56 -1.93 7.36 0.79
CA LEU A 56 -1.46 6.42 1.82
C LEU A 56 -0.22 6.93 2.59
N ALA A 57 0.46 7.98 2.12
CA ALA A 57 1.67 8.51 2.76
C ALA A 57 1.51 8.84 4.26
N PRO A 58 0.40 9.46 4.73
CA PRO A 58 0.17 9.68 6.15
C PRO A 58 0.09 8.39 6.98
N VAL A 59 -0.46 7.31 6.40
CA VAL A 59 -0.57 5.99 7.07
C VAL A 59 0.82 5.40 7.30
N PHE A 60 1.71 5.50 6.31
CA PHE A 60 3.10 5.05 6.44
C PHE A 60 3.89 5.89 7.45
N ALA A 61 3.68 7.21 7.47
CA ALA A 61 4.32 8.14 8.39
C ALA A 61 3.83 8.03 9.85
N ALA A 62 2.62 7.50 10.08
CA ALA A 62 2.02 7.37 11.40
C ALA A 62 2.82 6.39 12.29
N GLY A 63 3.37 6.89 13.40
CA GLY A 63 4.20 6.08 14.31
C GLY A 63 3.39 5.14 15.23
N ASP A 64 2.10 5.39 15.39
CA ASP A 64 1.15 4.61 16.18
C ASP A 64 0.50 3.46 15.38
N ILE A 65 0.66 3.45 14.06
CA ILE A 65 0.22 2.37 13.17
C ILE A 65 1.39 1.43 12.89
N ARG A 66 1.22 0.15 13.21
CA ARG A 66 2.19 -0.89 12.86
C ARG A 66 2.02 -1.29 11.40
N LYS A 67 3.04 -1.06 10.57
CA LYS A 67 3.08 -1.55 9.18
C LYS A 67 3.73 -2.94 9.17
N ILE A 68 3.06 -3.90 8.57
CA ILE A 68 3.49 -5.30 8.49
C ILE A 68 3.80 -5.60 7.02
N PHE A 69 5.02 -6.08 6.77
CA PHE A 69 5.50 -6.50 5.46
C PHE A 69 6.17 -7.87 5.60
N HIS A 70 6.34 -8.56 4.49
CA HIS A 70 7.15 -9.79 4.42
C HIS A 70 8.19 -9.64 3.31
N ALA A 71 9.48 -9.78 3.64
CA ALA A 71 10.58 -9.63 2.69
C ALA A 71 10.60 -8.26 1.95
N VAL A 72 10.48 -7.18 2.74
CA VAL A 72 10.24 -5.79 2.30
C VAL A 72 11.38 -5.13 1.51
N ASP A 73 12.46 -5.84 1.19
CA ASP A 73 13.67 -5.25 0.61
C ASP A 73 13.40 -4.56 -0.74
N TYR A 74 12.39 -5.02 -1.47
CA TYR A 74 11.97 -4.45 -2.76
C TYR A 74 10.80 -3.45 -2.63
N ASP A 75 10.14 -3.36 -1.47
CA ASP A 75 9.00 -2.45 -1.26
C ASP A 75 9.40 -1.08 -0.67
N LEU A 76 10.66 -0.93 -0.24
CA LEU A 76 11.20 0.26 0.45
C LEU A 76 11.72 1.37 -0.48
#